data_AF-A0AAN1TVL4-F1
#
_entry.id   AF-A0AAN1TVL4-F1
#
_cell.length_a   1.000
_cell.length_b   1.000
_cell.length_c   1.000
_cell.angle_alpha   90.00
_cell.angle_beta   90.00
_cell.angle_gamma   90.00
#
_symmetry.space_group_name_H-M   'P 1'
#
loop_
_entity.id
_entity.type
_entity.pdbx_description
1 polymer ?
#
loop_
_entity_poly.entity_id
_entity_poly.type
_entity_poly.pdbx_seq_one_letter_code
_entity_poly.pdbx_strand_id
1 'polypeptide(L)' 'MTSVSLEQLCEEVAKILKTDSVDADCPLGQLGIDSLNVVELILACQMIYPNVMDFDDLIFDENSTLREIDVCMLESSLQV' A
#
# COMPACT_ATOMS: atom_id res chain seq x y z
N MET A 1 3.66 15.54 7.21
CA MET A 1 4.61 15.29 6.11
C MET A 1 4.30 13.90 5.63
N THR A 2 3.62 13.76 4.49
CA THR A 2 3.35 12.46 3.86
C THR A 2 4.62 11.99 3.16
N SER A 3 4.94 10.70 3.30
CA SER A 3 6.08 10.06 2.63
C SER A 3 5.82 10.00 1.12
N VAL A 4 6.86 10.19 0.30
CA VAL A 4 6.73 10.09 -1.18
C VAL A 4 6.16 8.74 -1.60
N SER A 5 6.56 7.68 -0.90
CA SER A 5 6.06 6.31 -1.08
C SER A 5 4.56 6.17 -0.83
N LEU A 6 4.01 6.84 0.18
CA LEU A 6 2.58 6.88 0.44
C LEU A 6 1.80 7.50 -0.72
N GLU A 7 2.28 8.64 -1.24
CA GLU A 7 1.63 9.33 -2.36
C GLU A 7 1.61 8.45 -3.61
N GLN A 8 2.73 7.78 -3.92
CA GLN A 8 2.80 6.80 -5.01
C GLN A 8 1.85 5.62 -4.78
N LEU A 9 1.79 5.11 -3.54
CA LEU A 9 0.92 3.99 -3.20
C LEU A 9 -0.55 4.38 -3.43
N CYS A 10 -0.96 5.56 -2.97
CA CYS A 10 -2.29 6.10 -3.23
C CYS A 10 -2.57 6.25 -4.73
N GLU A 11 -1.64 6.80 -5.52
CA GLU A 11 -1.83 6.92 -6.97
C GLU A 11 -2.01 5.54 -7.64
N GLU A 12 -1.23 4.54 -7.26
CA GLU A 12 -1.34 3.20 -7.82
C GLU A 12 -2.65 2.53 -7.41
N VAL A 13 -3.03 2.61 -6.13
CA VAL A 13 -4.31 2.11 -5.62
C VAL A 13 -5.49 2.79 -6.34
N ALA A 14 -5.40 4.11 -6.56
CA ALA A 14 -6.41 4.86 -7.30
C ALA A 14 -6.57 4.37 -8.75
N LYS A 15 -5.46 4.06 -9.41
CA LYS A 15 -5.48 3.46 -10.77
C LYS A 15 -6.08 2.05 -10.76
N ILE A 16 -5.73 1.20 -9.80
CA ILE A 16 -6.25 -0.17 -9.67
C ILE A 16 -7.77 -0.14 -9.48
N LEU A 17 -8.24 0.72 -8.57
CA LEU A 17 -9.66 0.88 -8.26
C LEU A 17 -10.42 1.72 -9.30
N LYS A 18 -9.72 2.32 -10.26
CA LYS A 18 -10.27 3.25 -11.26
C LYS A 18 -11.08 4.39 -10.62
N THR A 19 -10.53 4.96 -9.56
CA THR A 19 -11.08 6.12 -8.85
C THR A 19 -10.20 7.35 -9.07
N ASP A 20 -10.76 8.55 -8.93
CA ASP A 20 -10.02 9.81 -9.06
C ASP A 20 -9.02 10.03 -7.91
N SER A 21 -9.34 9.52 -6.72
CA SER A 21 -8.47 9.63 -5.53
C SER A 21 -8.80 8.54 -4.52
N VAL A 22 -7.77 8.07 -3.81
CA VAL A 22 -7.92 7.21 -2.64
C VAL A 22 -7.43 7.95 -1.41
N ASP A 23 -8.07 7.67 -0.29
CA ASP A 23 -7.69 8.26 0.98
C ASP A 23 -6.77 7.29 1.73
N ALA A 24 -5.57 7.75 2.06
CA ALA A 24 -4.54 6.93 2.70
C ALA A 24 -4.84 6.62 4.17
N ASP A 25 -5.72 7.41 4.78
CA ASP A 25 -6.22 7.25 6.14
C ASP A 25 -7.47 6.34 6.17
N CYS A 26 -7.96 5.93 4.99
CA CYS A 26 -9.08 5.01 4.83
C CYS A 26 -8.58 3.55 4.76
N PRO A 27 -9.25 2.61 5.46
CA PRO A 27 -8.89 1.19 5.42
C PRO A 27 -9.05 0.57 4.02
N LEU A 28 -8.18 -0.37 3.67
CA LEU A 28 -8.19 -1.07 2.37
C LEU A 28 -9.55 -1.66 2.01
N GLY A 29 -10.27 -2.22 2.99
CA GLY A 29 -11.62 -2.75 2.79
C GLY A 29 -12.64 -1.67 2.42
N GLN A 30 -12.51 -0.45 2.96
CA GLN A 30 -13.35 0.69 2.56
C GLN A 30 -12.93 1.31 1.23
N LEU A 31 -11.66 1.22 0.86
CA LEU A 31 -11.19 1.63 -0.46
C LEU A 31 -11.76 0.74 -1.58
N GLY A 32 -12.14 -0.50 -1.27
CA GLY A 32 -12.61 -1.47 -2.26
C GLY A 32 -11.49 -2.36 -2.79
N ILE A 33 -10.42 -2.53 -2.00
CA ILE A 33 -9.37 -3.48 -2.31
C ILE A 33 -9.88 -4.88 -1.99
N ASP A 34 -10.33 -5.56 -3.03
CA ASP A 34 -10.71 -6.97 -3.00
C ASP A 34 -9.50 -7.89 -3.25
N SER A 35 -9.72 -9.20 -3.05
CA SER A 35 -8.72 -10.26 -3.29
C SER A 35 -8.19 -10.32 -4.73
N LEU A 36 -8.84 -9.63 -5.68
CA LEU A 36 -8.37 -9.45 -7.06
C LEU A 36 -7.42 -8.25 -7.20
N ASN A 37 -7.74 -7.15 -6.51
CA ASN A 37 -6.99 -5.90 -6.55
C ASN A 37 -5.76 -5.93 -5.64
N VAL A 38 -5.77 -6.77 -4.60
CA VAL A 38 -4.64 -6.94 -3.67
C VAL A 38 -3.37 -7.43 -4.39
N VAL A 39 -3.51 -8.23 -5.45
CA VAL A 39 -2.35 -8.71 -6.22
C VAL A 39 -1.67 -7.55 -6.96
N GLU A 40 -2.45 -6.68 -7.60
CA GLU A 40 -1.92 -5.47 -8.25
C GLU A 40 -1.34 -4.50 -7.21
N LEU A 41 -1.97 -4.41 -6.02
CA LEU A 41 -1.46 -3.61 -4.91
C LEU A 41 -0.09 -4.11 -4.44
N ILE A 42 0.09 -5.42 -4.28
CA ILE A 42 1.36 -6.03 -3.88
C ILE A 42 2.44 -5.72 -4.93
N LEU A 43 2.12 -5.81 -6.22
CA LEU A 43 3.04 -5.47 -7.31
C LEU A 43 3.42 -3.99 -7.29
N ALA A 44 2.46 -3.08 -7.06
CA ALA A 44 2.73 -1.66 -6.89
C ALA A 44 3.64 -1.40 -5.68
N CYS A 45 3.35 -2.03 -4.54
CA CYS A 45 4.19 -1.99 -3.35
C CYS A 45 5.63 -2.45 -3.64
N GLN A 46 5.83 -3.54 -4.39
CA GLN A 46 7.16 -4.01 -4.78
C GLN A 46 7.96 -2.98 -5.60
N MET A 47 7.28 -2.21 -6.46
CA MET A 47 7.91 -1.15 -7.24
C MET A 47 8.24 0.10 -6.40
N ILE A 48 7.38 0.43 -5.43
CA ILE A 48 7.53 1.61 -4.58
C ILE A 48 8.55 1.35 -3.45
N TYR A 49 8.53 0.15 -2.88
CA TYR A 49 9.37 -0.27 -1.76
C TYR A 49 10.36 -1.37 -2.20
N PRO A 50 11.33 -1.08 -3.09
CA PRO A 50 12.29 -2.08 -3.56
C PRO A 50 13.22 -2.60 -2.43
N ASN A 51 13.23 -1.93 -1.28
CA ASN A 51 14.02 -2.31 -0.11
C ASN A 51 13.28 -3.27 0.84
N VAL A 52 11.97 -3.48 0.65
CA VAL A 52 11.23 -4.50 1.40
C VAL A 52 11.45 -5.83 0.69
N MET A 53 12.02 -6.82 1.38
CA MET A 53 12.29 -8.14 0.81
C MET A 53 11.16 -9.15 1.06
N ASP A 54 10.34 -8.92 2.08
CA ASP A 54 9.30 -9.86 2.51
C ASP A 54 7.90 -9.24 2.39
N PHE A 55 7.34 -9.25 1.18
CA PHE A 55 5.94 -8.90 0.93
C PHE A 55 4.97 -10.04 1.28
N ASP A 56 5.46 -11.28 1.40
CA ASP A 56 4.66 -12.43 1.83
C ASP A 56 4.24 -12.36 3.30
N ASP A 57 5.04 -11.69 4.14
CA ASP A 57 4.72 -11.46 5.56
C ASP A 57 3.76 -10.26 5.75
N LEU A 58 3.56 -9.47 4.69
CA LEU A 58 2.62 -8.36 4.73
C LEU A 58 1.18 -8.83 4.61
N ILE A 59 0.51 -8.83 5.76
CA ILE A 59 -0.93 -9.02 5.84
C ILE A 59 -1.60 -7.69 5.49
N PHE A 60 -2.04 -7.58 4.24
CA PHE A 60 -2.97 -6.55 3.81
C PHE A 60 -4.36 -6.86 4.38
N ASP A 61 -4.60 -6.43 5.61
CA ASP A 61 -5.89 -6.57 6.28
C ASP A 61 -6.88 -5.52 5.76
N GLU A 62 -8.16 -5.86 5.76
CA GLU A 62 -9.24 -4.95 5.39
C GLU A 62 -9.30 -3.70 6.28
N ASN A 63 -8.78 -3.77 7.52
CA ASN A 63 -8.70 -2.66 8.46
C ASN A 63 -7.38 -1.87 8.35
N SER A 64 -6.37 -2.39 7.67
CA SER A 64 -5.10 -1.69 7.51
C SER A 64 -5.26 -0.50 6.58
N THR A 65 -4.67 0.63 6.95
CA THR A 65 -4.65 1.84 6.13
C THR A 65 -3.38 1.86 5.25
N LEU A 66 -3.45 2.53 4.09
CA LEU A 66 -2.26 2.71 3.23
C LEU A 66 -1.15 3.44 4.00
N ARG A 67 -1.51 4.33 4.93
CA ARG A 67 -0.58 5.02 5.82
C ARG A 67 0.14 4.06 6.76
N GLU A 68 -0.57 3.16 7.42
CA GLU A 68 0.06 2.17 8.29
C GLU A 68 0.96 1.22 7.51
N ILE A 69 0.52 0.82 6.30
CA ILE A 69 1.32 -0.01 5.40
C ILE A 69 2.61 0.71 5.02
N ASP A 70 2.55 1.97 4.55
CA ASP A 70 3.73 2.76 4.20
C ASP A 70 4.72 2.87 5.37
N VAL A 71 4.23 3.16 6.57
CA VAL A 71 5.07 3.25 7.76
C VAL A 71 5.71 1.90 8.08
N CYS A 72 4.92 0.83 8.10
CA CYS A 72 5.41 -0.52 8.40
C CYS A 72 6.46 -0.98 7.38
N MET A 73 6.23 -0.72 6.08
CA MET A 73 7.17 -0.99 5.00
C MET A 73 8.46 -0.20 5.14
N LEU A 74 8.37 1.10 5.43
CA LEU A 74 9.54 1.96 5.64
C LEU A 74 10.36 1.50 6.85
N GLU A 75 9.71 1.17 7.97
CA GLU A 75 10.39 0.63 9.15
C GLU A 75 11.08 -0.71 8.86
N SER A 76 10.41 -1.60 8.14
CA SER A 76 10.99 -2.89 7.72
C SER A 76 12.18 -2.69 6.77
N SER A 77 12.09 -1.71 5.86
CA SER A 77 13.15 -1.40 4.90
C SER A 77 14.42 -0.79 5.51
N LEU A 78 14.31 -0.20 6.72
CA LEU A 78 15.42 0.45 7.42
C LEU A 78 16.26 -0.52 8.25
N GLN A 79 15.86 -1.79 8.37
CA GLN A 79 16.51 -2.76 9.25
C GLN A 79 17.77 -3.42 8.65
N VAL A 80 18.45 -2.76 7.71
CA VAL A 80 19.70 -3.22 7.05
C VAL A 80 20.97 -2.68 7.70
#